data_AF-A0A1Q7JI27-F1
#
_entry.id   AF-A0A1Q7JI27-F1
#
_cell.length_a   1.000
_cell.length_b   1.000
_cell.length_c   1.000
_cell.angle_alpha   90.00
_cell.angle_beta   90.00
_cell.angle_gamma   90.00
#
_symmetry.space_group_name_H-M   'P 1'
#
loop_
_entity.id
_entity.type
_entity.pdbx_description
1 polymer ?
#
loop_
_entity_poly.entity_id
_entity_poly.type
_entity_poly.pdbx_seq_one_letter_code
_entity_poly.pdbx_strand_id
1 'polypeptide(L)'
;MLQSGIMMTNAVHLAVPEASGNRAELLAAGIDGITPRSQTEDRFLATQLELRRQNERLRLLLDLNEAVAANLPLPEMIRAIAGRLCAILRCDAVAVFLSDDEARRLRLCAQAHPDGKEPDSDEELHPVGRGLLGTVLRSCTPWVGNPARMREQAERESVFERLRSACVFPLAVRDRAVGVLALGRHERAVPVPLAGQHPGAPERD
;
A
#
# COMPACT_ATOMS: atom_id res chain seq x y z
N MET A 1 -42.52 27.54 -6.22
CA MET A 1 -42.20 26.97 -4.89
C MET A 1 -40.86 26.26 -5.00
N LEU A 2 -39.97 26.51 -4.03
CA LEU A 2 -38.51 26.36 -4.15
C LEU A 2 -38.00 24.90 -4.19
N GLN A 3 -36.97 24.68 -5.01
CA GLN A 3 -35.96 23.61 -4.84
C GLN A 3 -34.94 24.05 -3.77
N SER A 4 -34.56 23.13 -2.88
CA SER A 4 -33.48 23.22 -1.90
C SER A 4 -32.61 21.98 -2.13
N GLY A 5 -31.34 22.08 -2.54
CA GLY A 5 -30.16 22.42 -1.72
C GLY A 5 -29.25 21.17 -1.71
N ILE A 6 -27.92 21.16 -1.72
CA ILE A 6 -26.84 22.15 -1.55
C ILE A 6 -25.61 21.52 -2.24
N MET A 7 -24.96 22.23 -3.16
CA MET A 7 -23.52 22.09 -3.47
C MET A 7 -22.78 23.02 -2.51
N MET A 8 -21.83 22.51 -1.73
CA MET A 8 -20.84 23.37 -1.06
C MET A 8 -19.44 23.03 -1.55
N THR A 9 -19.03 23.80 -2.55
CA THR A 9 -17.66 24.14 -2.89
C THR A 9 -17.03 24.90 -1.72
N ASN A 10 -15.92 24.42 -1.18
CA ASN A 10 -15.14 25.17 -0.20
C ASN A 10 -13.72 25.40 -0.73
N ALA A 11 -13.45 26.66 -1.09
CA ALA A 11 -12.15 27.16 -1.50
C ALA A 11 -11.44 27.72 -0.26
N VAL A 12 -10.26 27.18 0.08
CA VAL A 12 -9.40 27.78 1.10
C VAL A 12 -8.38 28.69 0.40
N HIS A 13 -8.53 29.96 0.72
CA HIS A 13 -7.72 31.10 0.34
C HIS A 13 -6.39 31.08 1.12
N LEU A 14 -5.25 31.26 0.43
CA LEU A 14 -3.98 31.61 1.07
C LEU A 14 -3.54 32.98 0.54
N ALA A 15 -3.41 33.92 1.47
CA ALA A 15 -3.16 35.34 1.25
C ALA A 15 -1.76 35.61 0.67
N VAL A 16 -1.69 36.59 -0.24
CA VAL A 16 -0.47 37.23 -0.74
C VAL A 16 -0.34 38.59 -0.05
N PRO A 17 0.82 38.96 0.52
CA PRO A 17 0.99 40.30 1.07
C PRO A 17 1.32 41.30 -0.05
N GLU A 18 0.53 42.37 -0.12
CA GLU A 18 0.77 43.55 -0.95
C GLU A 18 1.88 44.42 -0.31
N ALA A 19 2.89 44.79 -1.10
CA ALA A 19 3.86 45.81 -0.74
C ALA A 19 3.85 46.90 -1.82
N SER A 20 3.31 48.05 -1.43
CA SER A 20 3.15 49.28 -2.18
C SER A 20 4.42 50.13 -2.23
N GLY A 21 4.75 50.64 -3.42
CA GLY A 21 5.43 51.94 -3.63
C GLY A 21 6.95 51.92 -3.80
N ASN A 22 7.46 52.22 -5.00
CA ASN A 22 7.87 53.57 -5.40
C ASN A 22 8.38 53.58 -6.87
N ARG A 23 7.98 54.57 -7.66
CA ARG A 23 8.36 54.79 -9.07
C ARG A 23 9.33 55.97 -9.15
N ALA A 24 10.62 55.72 -9.08
CA ALA A 24 11.67 56.59 -9.63
C ALA A 24 13.04 55.92 -9.44
N GLU A 25 13.55 55.28 -10.49
CA GLU A 25 14.95 55.42 -10.93
C GLU A 25 15.15 54.55 -12.18
N LEU A 26 15.07 55.24 -13.31
CA LEU A 26 15.52 54.78 -14.60
C LEU A 26 16.97 55.25 -14.76
N LEU A 27 17.83 54.32 -15.22
CA LEU A 27 19.11 54.51 -15.94
C LEU A 27 20.41 54.16 -15.19
N ALA A 28 21.24 53.43 -15.95
CA ALA A 28 22.69 53.23 -15.85
C ALA A 28 23.21 52.01 -15.08
N ALA A 29 23.32 50.87 -15.78
CA ALA A 29 24.51 50.02 -15.91
C ALA A 29 24.06 48.77 -16.71
N GLY A 30 24.61 48.47 -17.87
CA GLY A 30 26.02 48.12 -18.00
C GLY A 30 26.11 46.60 -17.91
N ILE A 31 26.50 45.98 -19.02
CA ILE A 31 26.60 44.54 -19.26
C ILE A 31 27.42 43.86 -18.16
N ASP A 32 26.87 42.83 -17.50
CA ASP A 32 27.60 41.64 -17.03
C ASP A 32 26.67 40.61 -16.38
N GLY A 33 26.80 39.33 -16.77
CA GLY A 33 26.34 38.20 -15.94
C GLY A 33 25.51 37.12 -16.66
N ILE A 34 26.20 36.15 -17.24
CA ILE A 34 25.68 34.84 -17.67
C ILE A 34 24.86 34.19 -16.54
N THR A 35 23.54 34.04 -16.72
CA THR A 35 22.77 32.94 -16.12
C THR A 35 21.60 32.61 -17.06
N PRO A 36 21.60 31.42 -17.70
CA PRO A 36 20.57 30.45 -17.31
C PRO A 36 21.03 29.01 -17.55
N ARG A 37 21.77 28.41 -16.60
CA ARG A 37 22.08 26.96 -16.67
C ARG A 37 21.13 26.11 -15.83
N SER A 38 20.64 26.64 -14.70
CA SER A 38 19.74 25.90 -13.79
C SER A 38 18.32 25.70 -14.34
N GLN A 39 17.69 26.71 -14.96
CA GLN A 39 16.29 26.58 -15.41
C GLN A 39 16.09 25.53 -16.50
N THR A 40 17.07 25.34 -17.38
CA THR A 40 17.01 24.36 -18.46
C THR A 40 17.21 22.94 -17.93
N GLU A 41 18.13 22.78 -16.98
CA GLU A 41 18.39 21.51 -16.28
C GLU A 41 17.18 21.12 -15.40
N ASP A 42 16.60 22.06 -14.67
CA ASP A 42 15.39 21.85 -13.86
C ASP A 42 14.19 21.43 -14.72
N ARG A 43 14.00 22.09 -15.88
CA ARG A 43 12.93 21.74 -16.82
C ARG A 43 13.16 20.39 -17.50
N PHE A 44 14.42 20.05 -17.79
CA PHE A 44 14.80 18.75 -18.32
C PHE A 44 14.56 17.62 -17.29
N LEU A 45 14.93 17.84 -16.03
CA LEU A 45 14.69 16.90 -14.93
C LEU A 45 13.19 16.73 -14.65
N ALA A 46 12.41 17.81 -14.65
CA ALA A 46 10.95 17.74 -14.52
C ALA A 46 10.30 16.93 -15.65
N THR A 47 10.77 17.13 -16.89
CA THR A 47 10.29 16.38 -18.07
C THR A 47 10.68 14.90 -17.99
N GLN A 48 11.90 14.60 -17.54
CA GLN A 48 12.37 13.22 -17.30
C GLN A 48 11.55 12.50 -16.23
N LEU A 49 11.22 13.18 -15.12
CA LEU A 49 10.40 12.63 -14.05
C LEU A 49 8.96 12.38 -14.50
N GLU A 50 8.38 13.29 -15.28
CA GLU A 50 7.04 13.11 -15.85
C GLU A 50 7.03 11.95 -16.86
N LEU A 51 8.02 11.86 -17.74
CA LEU A 51 8.15 10.75 -18.69
C LEU A 51 8.36 9.41 -18.00
N ARG A 52 9.08 9.37 -16.87
CA ARG A 52 9.22 8.18 -16.02
C ARG A 52 7.89 7.81 -15.38
N ARG A 53 7.15 8.77 -14.80
CA ARG A 53 5.81 8.54 -14.24
C ARG A 53 4.83 8.02 -15.30
N GLN A 54 4.87 8.56 -16.50
CA GLN A 54 4.02 8.10 -17.60
C GLN A 54 4.40 6.69 -18.06
N ASN A 55 5.69 6.37 -18.13
CA ASN A 55 6.16 5.00 -18.41
C ASN A 55 5.79 4.01 -17.31
N GLU A 56 5.93 4.38 -16.03
CA GLU A 56 5.51 3.56 -14.90
C GLU A 56 4.00 3.31 -14.94
N ARG A 57 3.21 4.35 -15.21
CA ARG A 57 1.76 4.23 -15.39
C ARG A 57 1.39 3.34 -16.59
N LEU A 58 2.06 3.51 -17.74
CA LEU A 58 1.85 2.69 -18.93
C LEU A 58 2.24 1.22 -18.68
N ARG A 59 3.33 0.97 -17.95
CA ARG A 59 3.72 -0.39 -17.53
C ARG A 59 2.70 -1.00 -16.60
N LEU A 60 2.21 -0.26 -15.61
CA LEU A 60 1.15 -0.74 -14.72
C LEU A 60 -0.12 -1.08 -15.50
N LEU A 61 -0.49 -0.26 -16.49
CA LEU A 61 -1.65 -0.53 -17.34
C LEU A 61 -1.42 -1.74 -18.25
N LEU A 62 -0.22 -1.90 -18.83
CA LEU A 62 0.17 -3.07 -19.61
C LEU A 62 0.16 -4.33 -18.75
N ASP A 63 0.78 -4.31 -17.57
CA ASP A 63 0.81 -5.43 -16.62
C ASP A 63 -0.61 -5.84 -16.19
N LEU A 64 -1.48 -4.86 -15.92
CA LEU A 64 -2.90 -5.12 -15.62
C LEU A 64 -3.64 -5.69 -16.82
N ASN A 65 -3.40 -5.16 -18.02
CA ASN A 65 -4.07 -5.60 -19.23
C ASN A 65 -3.58 -6.97 -19.68
N GLU A 66 -2.31 -7.29 -19.46
CA GLU A 66 -1.70 -8.60 -19.73
C GLU A 66 -2.16 -9.64 -18.70
N ALA A 67 -2.33 -9.26 -17.43
CA ALA A 67 -2.96 -10.10 -16.41
C ALA A 67 -4.44 -10.41 -16.75
N VAL A 68 -5.18 -9.44 -17.30
CA VAL A 68 -6.56 -9.63 -17.78
C VAL A 68 -6.59 -10.45 -19.09
N ALA A 69 -5.61 -10.26 -19.98
CA ALA A 69 -5.54 -10.90 -21.29
C ALA A 69 -4.97 -12.34 -21.27
N ALA A 70 -4.24 -12.73 -20.23
CA ALA A 70 -3.61 -14.05 -20.16
C ALA A 70 -4.59 -15.21 -19.99
N ASN A 71 -5.90 -14.93 -19.83
CA ASN A 71 -6.95 -15.94 -19.64
C ASN A 71 -6.60 -16.95 -18.52
N LEU A 72 -5.82 -16.50 -17.54
CA LEU A 72 -5.45 -17.29 -16.38
C LEU A 72 -6.72 -17.55 -15.57
N PRO A 73 -6.90 -18.77 -15.04
CA PRO A 73 -7.92 -19.00 -14.03
C PRO A 73 -7.77 -17.96 -12.91
N LEU A 74 -8.88 -17.33 -12.50
CA LEU A 74 -8.90 -16.28 -11.46
C LEU A 74 -7.99 -16.58 -10.24
N PRO A 75 -7.92 -17.83 -9.72
CA PRO A 75 -7.01 -18.15 -8.61
C PRO A 75 -5.53 -17.90 -8.91
N GLU A 76 -5.07 -18.24 -10.12
CA GLU A 76 -3.66 -18.06 -10.50
C GLU A 76 -3.32 -16.57 -10.66
N MET A 77 -4.24 -15.79 -11.23
CA MET A 77 -4.09 -14.34 -11.33
C MET A 77 -3.97 -13.69 -9.94
N ILE A 78 -4.85 -14.06 -9.01
CA ILE A 78 -4.83 -13.51 -7.64
C ILE A 78 -3.53 -13.87 -6.93
N ARG A 79 -3.03 -15.11 -7.08
CA ARG A 79 -1.73 -15.52 -6.51
C ARG A 79 -0.57 -14.71 -7.09
N ALA A 80 -0.54 -14.52 -8.41
CA ALA A 80 0.49 -13.72 -9.06
C ALA A 80 0.48 -12.27 -8.57
N ILE A 81 -0.70 -11.67 -8.39
CA ILE A 81 -0.86 -10.32 -7.84
C ILE A 81 -0.36 -10.27 -6.40
N ALA A 82 -0.77 -11.21 -5.54
CA ALA A 82 -0.36 -11.26 -4.13
C ALA A 82 1.17 -11.36 -4.00
N GLY A 83 1.81 -12.22 -4.78
CA GLY A 83 3.27 -12.36 -4.81
C GLY A 83 3.98 -11.06 -5.23
N ARG A 84 3.48 -10.39 -6.29
CA ARG A 84 4.01 -9.10 -6.75
C ARG A 84 3.84 -8.00 -5.70
N LEU A 85 2.68 -7.91 -5.05
CA LEU A 85 2.45 -6.96 -3.96
C LEU A 85 3.41 -7.19 -2.80
N CYS A 86 3.64 -8.44 -2.43
CA CYS A 86 4.60 -8.79 -1.37
C CYS A 86 6.01 -8.27 -1.69
N ALA A 87 6.47 -8.49 -2.93
CA ALA A 87 7.78 -8.05 -3.39
C ALA A 87 7.91 -6.51 -3.49
N ILE A 88 6.91 -5.83 -4.05
CA ILE A 88 6.96 -4.37 -4.27
C ILE A 88 6.81 -3.61 -2.96
N LEU A 89 5.86 -4.01 -2.10
CA LEU A 89 5.55 -3.33 -0.85
C LEU A 89 6.51 -3.70 0.29
N ARG A 90 7.38 -4.71 0.10
CA ARG A 90 8.32 -5.22 1.11
C ARG A 90 7.63 -5.54 2.44
N CYS A 91 6.42 -6.09 2.36
CA CYS A 91 5.68 -6.60 3.49
C CYS A 91 6.02 -8.07 3.73
N ASP A 92 5.84 -8.54 4.96
CA ASP A 92 6.24 -9.89 5.34
C ASP A 92 5.11 -10.92 5.09
N ALA A 93 3.88 -10.45 4.89
CA ALA A 93 2.76 -11.29 4.49
C ALA A 93 1.76 -10.50 3.65
N VAL A 94 1.16 -11.15 2.65
CA VAL A 94 0.00 -10.69 1.89
C VAL A 94 -1.02 -11.81 1.85
N ALA A 95 -2.29 -11.50 2.08
CA ALA A 95 -3.39 -12.45 1.93
C ALA A 95 -4.57 -11.82 1.20
N VAL A 96 -5.20 -12.58 0.32
CA VAL A 96 -6.41 -12.18 -0.41
C VAL A 96 -7.54 -13.13 -0.06
N PHE A 97 -8.63 -12.55 0.44
CA PHE A 97 -9.85 -13.26 0.78
C PHE A 97 -10.97 -12.82 -0.17
N LEU A 98 -11.72 -13.76 -0.72
CA LEU A 98 -12.93 -13.46 -1.48
C LEU A 98 -14.16 -13.94 -0.73
N SER A 99 -15.26 -13.19 -0.87
CA SER A 99 -16.54 -13.58 -0.29
C SER A 99 -17.13 -14.73 -1.09
N ASP A 100 -17.50 -15.79 -0.38
CA ASP A 100 -18.37 -16.85 -0.86
C ASP A 100 -19.78 -16.56 -0.34
N ASP A 101 -20.64 -16.09 -1.24
CA ASP A 101 -22.02 -15.69 -0.93
C ASP A 101 -22.89 -16.91 -0.54
N GLU A 102 -22.59 -18.11 -1.05
CA GLU A 102 -23.32 -19.33 -0.72
C GLU A 102 -22.94 -19.82 0.68
N ALA A 103 -21.64 -19.88 0.97
CA ALA A 103 -21.15 -20.34 2.27
C ALA A 103 -21.26 -19.28 3.38
N ARG A 104 -21.49 -18.00 3.03
CA ARG A 104 -21.35 -16.83 3.92
C ARG A 104 -20.00 -16.81 4.63
N ARG A 105 -18.93 -17.09 3.88
CA ARG A 105 -17.55 -17.12 4.39
C ARG A 105 -16.61 -16.34 3.48
N LEU A 106 -15.54 -15.85 4.07
CA LEU A 106 -14.37 -15.34 3.38
C LEU A 106 -13.42 -16.51 3.17
N ARG A 107 -13.10 -16.79 1.92
CA ARG A 107 -12.21 -17.87 1.51
C ARG A 107 -10.85 -17.31 1.16
N LEU A 108 -9.81 -17.84 1.79
CA LEU A 108 -8.42 -17.52 1.44
C LEU A 108 -8.13 -17.99 0.00
N CYS A 109 -7.93 -17.05 -0.91
CA CYS A 109 -7.69 -17.33 -2.33
C CYS A 109 -6.21 -17.26 -2.70
N ALA A 110 -5.44 -16.44 -1.97
CA ALA A 110 -3.99 -16.38 -2.11
C ALA A 110 -3.34 -15.91 -0.82
N GLN A 111 -2.13 -16.42 -0.57
CA GLN A 111 -1.23 -15.91 0.45
C GLN A 111 0.19 -15.84 -0.15
N ALA A 112 0.95 -14.83 0.22
CA ALA A 112 2.34 -14.67 -0.22
C ALA A 112 3.20 -14.16 0.94
N HIS A 113 4.43 -14.68 0.99
CA HIS A 113 5.47 -14.30 1.95
C HIS A 113 6.78 -14.02 1.19
N PRO A 114 7.69 -13.18 1.72
CA PRO A 114 8.99 -12.90 1.09
C PRO A 114 9.82 -14.17 0.84
N ASP A 115 9.70 -15.15 1.73
CA ASP A 115 10.47 -16.40 1.68
C ASP A 115 9.93 -17.38 0.63
N GLY A 116 8.92 -16.99 -0.15
CA GLY A 116 8.31 -17.82 -1.20
C GLY A 116 7.54 -19.03 -0.66
N LYS A 117 7.32 -19.09 0.66
CA LYS A 117 6.60 -20.18 1.31
C LYS A 117 5.15 -20.20 0.81
N GLU A 118 4.79 -21.28 0.14
CA GLU A 118 3.42 -21.51 -0.30
C GLU A 118 2.49 -21.56 0.92
N PRO A 119 1.24 -21.07 0.79
CA PRO A 119 0.25 -21.25 1.83
C PRO A 119 0.12 -22.72 2.19
N ASP A 120 -0.05 -23.02 3.48
CA ASP A 120 -0.55 -24.34 3.87
C ASP A 120 -1.88 -24.55 3.12
N SER A 121 -1.97 -25.67 2.40
CA SER A 121 -2.96 -25.96 1.36
C SER A 121 -4.41 -26.06 1.84
N ASP A 122 -4.70 -25.74 3.10
CA ASP A 122 -6.04 -25.73 3.64
C ASP A 122 -6.70 -24.37 3.37
N GLU A 123 -7.81 -24.38 2.63
CA GLU A 123 -8.66 -23.20 2.46
C GLU A 123 -9.18 -22.76 3.83
N GLU A 124 -8.51 -21.76 4.42
CA GLU A 124 -8.99 -21.15 5.66
C GLU A 124 -10.26 -20.35 5.36
N LEU A 125 -11.35 -20.72 6.03
CA LEU A 125 -12.67 -20.12 5.86
C LEU A 125 -13.04 -19.29 7.07
N HIS A 126 -13.07 -17.96 6.90
CA HIS A 126 -13.45 -17.02 7.96
C HIS A 126 -14.94 -16.66 7.84
N PRO A 127 -15.71 -16.58 8.94
CA PRO A 127 -17.11 -16.19 8.87
C PRO A 127 -17.29 -14.77 8.32
N VAL A 128 -18.13 -14.57 7.31
CA VAL A 128 -18.53 -13.22 6.89
C VAL A 128 -19.24 -12.55 8.05
N GLY A 129 -18.84 -11.33 8.39
CA GLY A 129 -19.51 -10.55 9.43
C GLY A 129 -18.80 -10.51 10.79
N ARG A 130 -17.79 -11.36 11.01
CA ARG A 130 -16.95 -11.34 12.22
C ARG A 130 -15.52 -10.96 11.88
N GLY A 131 -14.72 -10.70 12.91
CA GLY A 131 -13.31 -10.41 12.69
C GLY A 131 -13.06 -9.01 12.12
N LEU A 132 -11.78 -8.66 12.05
CA LEU A 132 -11.33 -7.47 11.34
C LEU A 132 -11.67 -7.55 9.85
N LEU A 133 -11.44 -8.69 9.19
CA LEU A 133 -11.71 -8.88 7.77
C LEU A 133 -13.20 -8.66 7.45
N GLY A 134 -14.10 -9.24 8.25
CA GLY A 134 -15.53 -9.06 8.06
C GLY A 134 -15.97 -7.60 8.27
N THR A 135 -15.38 -6.88 9.23
CA THR A 135 -15.69 -5.47 9.47
C THR A 135 -15.26 -4.57 8.31
N VAL A 136 -14.07 -4.79 7.76
CA VAL A 136 -13.60 -4.08 6.56
C VAL A 136 -14.46 -4.40 5.35
N LEU A 137 -14.84 -5.68 5.16
CA LEU A 137 -15.73 -6.09 4.08
C LEU A 137 -17.09 -5.37 4.15
N ARG A 138 -17.72 -5.31 5.32
CA ARG A 138 -19.06 -4.69 5.47
C ARG A 138 -19.02 -3.17 5.37
N SER A 139 -18.02 -2.55 5.96
CA SER A 139 -17.91 -1.08 6.00
C SER A 139 -17.35 -0.48 4.72
N CYS A 140 -16.79 -1.30 3.82
CA CYS A 140 -16.01 -0.85 2.66
C CYS A 140 -14.95 0.21 3.02
N THR A 141 -14.46 0.19 4.26
CA THR A 141 -13.52 1.18 4.78
C THR A 141 -12.21 0.47 5.15
N PRO A 142 -11.05 0.94 4.65
CA PRO A 142 -9.77 0.36 5.01
C PRO A 142 -9.48 0.47 6.50
N TRP A 143 -8.73 -0.50 7.02
CA TRP A 143 -8.18 -0.46 8.37
C TRP A 143 -6.65 -0.54 8.34
N VAL A 144 -5.99 0.22 9.21
CA VAL A 144 -4.53 0.20 9.37
C VAL A 144 -4.21 0.28 10.85
N GLY A 145 -3.35 -0.61 11.35
CA GLY A 145 -3.00 -0.61 12.75
C GLY A 145 -2.11 -1.75 13.19
N ASN A 146 -2.01 -1.93 14.51
CA ASN A 146 -1.35 -3.08 15.13
C ASN A 146 -2.44 -4.07 15.57
N PRO A 147 -2.53 -5.27 14.96
CA PRO A 147 -3.54 -6.27 15.31
C PRO A 147 -3.50 -6.69 16.80
N ALA A 148 -2.31 -6.76 17.40
CA ALA A 148 -2.13 -7.10 18.80
C ALA A 148 -2.69 -6.05 19.78
N ARG A 149 -3.00 -4.82 19.30
CA ARG A 149 -3.63 -3.76 20.09
C ARG A 149 -5.16 -3.72 19.95
N MET A 150 -5.75 -4.58 19.12
CA MET A 150 -7.21 -4.66 19.01
C MET A 150 -7.82 -5.11 20.34
N ARG A 151 -8.92 -4.48 20.76
CA ARG A 151 -9.51 -4.69 22.09
C ARG A 151 -10.23 -6.03 22.20
N GLU A 152 -10.93 -6.43 21.15
CA GLU A 152 -11.71 -7.67 21.16
C GLU A 152 -10.89 -8.83 20.59
N GLN A 153 -10.76 -9.90 21.37
CA GLN A 153 -10.09 -11.13 20.94
C GLN A 153 -10.76 -11.74 19.70
N ALA A 154 -12.10 -11.63 19.61
CA ALA A 154 -12.88 -12.12 18.48
C ALA A 154 -12.62 -11.37 17.16
N GLU A 155 -11.99 -10.20 17.22
CA GLU A 155 -11.56 -9.44 16.05
C GLU A 155 -10.15 -9.83 15.56
N ARG A 156 -9.38 -10.55 16.39
CA ARG A 156 -8.02 -11.01 16.08
C ARG A 156 -8.08 -12.35 15.35
N GLU A 157 -8.05 -12.28 14.03
CA GLU A 157 -7.97 -13.48 13.19
C GLU A 157 -6.54 -14.04 13.16
N SER A 158 -6.43 -15.37 13.04
CA SER A 158 -5.19 -16.16 12.96
C SER A 158 -4.20 -15.59 11.93
N VAL A 159 -4.71 -15.15 10.78
CA VAL A 159 -3.92 -14.52 9.70
C VAL A 159 -3.12 -13.29 10.17
N PHE A 160 -3.54 -12.63 11.26
CA PHE A 160 -2.84 -11.49 11.83
C PHE A 160 -1.93 -11.83 13.00
N GLU A 161 -1.83 -13.11 13.38
CA GLU A 161 -0.92 -13.54 14.44
C GLU A 161 0.52 -13.20 14.06
N ARG A 162 1.31 -12.81 15.07
CA ARG A 162 2.73 -12.46 14.92
C ARG A 162 3.00 -11.23 14.05
N LEU A 163 1.97 -10.51 13.57
CA LEU A 163 2.15 -9.25 12.87
C LEU A 163 2.24 -8.08 13.86
N ARG A 164 3.25 -7.23 13.68
CA ARG A 164 3.40 -5.96 14.41
C ARG A 164 2.47 -4.88 13.87
N SER A 165 2.27 -4.87 12.56
CA SER A 165 1.42 -3.91 11.87
C SER A 165 0.76 -4.58 10.68
N ALA A 166 -0.47 -4.19 10.40
CA ALA A 166 -1.20 -4.64 9.23
C ALA A 166 -2.05 -3.52 8.61
N CYS A 167 -2.30 -3.68 7.32
CA CYS A 167 -3.26 -2.89 6.56
C CYS A 167 -4.25 -3.86 5.92
N VAL A 168 -5.54 -3.53 6.00
CA VAL A 168 -6.62 -4.35 5.49
C VAL A 168 -7.51 -3.49 4.61
N PHE A 169 -7.62 -3.84 3.33
CA PHE A 169 -8.32 -3.07 2.31
C PHE A 169 -9.48 -3.87 1.73
N PRO A 170 -10.66 -3.25 1.54
CA PRO A 170 -11.74 -3.90 0.83
C PRO A 170 -11.39 -4.00 -0.67
N LEU A 171 -11.71 -5.14 -1.27
CA LEU A 171 -11.72 -5.31 -2.72
C LEU A 171 -13.14 -5.01 -3.21
N ALA A 172 -13.37 -3.78 -3.67
CA ALA A 172 -14.72 -3.29 -4.00
C ALA A 172 -14.99 -3.26 -5.50
N VAL A 173 -16.21 -3.65 -5.87
CA VAL A 173 -16.78 -3.46 -7.20
C VAL A 173 -18.01 -2.59 -7.02
N ARG A 174 -17.97 -1.37 -7.59
CA ARG A 174 -18.96 -0.31 -7.31
C ARG A 174 -19.02 -0.06 -5.79
N ASP A 175 -20.22 -0.13 -5.21
CA ASP A 175 -20.46 0.17 -3.80
C ASP A 175 -20.44 -1.07 -2.89
N ARG A 176 -19.98 -2.22 -3.41
CA ARG A 176 -19.94 -3.50 -2.68
C ARG A 176 -18.53 -4.08 -2.64
N ALA A 177 -18.04 -4.41 -1.43
CA ALA A 177 -16.86 -5.24 -1.29
C ALA A 177 -17.16 -6.70 -1.66
N VAL A 178 -16.36 -7.26 -2.58
CA VAL A 178 -16.40 -8.67 -2.99
C VAL A 178 -15.32 -9.50 -2.29
N GLY A 179 -14.41 -8.84 -1.58
CA GLY A 179 -13.31 -9.48 -0.86
C GLY A 179 -12.50 -8.49 -0.05
N VAL A 180 -11.37 -8.96 0.49
CA VAL A 180 -10.45 -8.21 1.33
C VAL A 180 -9.00 -8.56 0.98
N LEU A 181 -8.14 -7.55 0.91
CA LEU A 181 -6.69 -7.66 0.82
C LEU A 181 -6.09 -7.31 2.19
N ALA A 182 -5.34 -8.23 2.77
CA ALA A 182 -4.59 -8.03 4.01
C ALA A 182 -3.08 -7.99 3.72
N LEU A 183 -2.39 -7.04 4.33
CA LEU A 183 -0.95 -6.84 4.26
C LEU A 183 -0.39 -6.79 5.68
N GLY A 184 0.72 -7.47 5.91
CA GLY A 184 1.29 -7.64 7.23
C GLY A 184 2.79 -7.40 7.29
N ARG A 185 3.27 -6.92 8.43
CA ARG A 185 4.68 -6.89 8.78
C ARG A 185 4.91 -7.53 10.13
N HIS A 186 5.87 -8.44 10.23
CA HIS A 186 6.30 -9.06 11.48
C HIS A 186 7.14 -8.08 12.33
N GLU A 187 7.27 -8.40 13.62
CA GLU A 187 8.40 -7.85 14.37
C GLU A 187 9.69 -8.36 13.74
N ARG A 188 10.63 -7.46 13.44
CA ARG A 188 11.99 -7.89 13.11
C ARG A 188 12.51 -8.68 14.29
N ALA A 189 12.86 -9.95 14.09
CA ALA A 189 13.64 -10.68 15.07
C ALA A 189 14.89 -9.85 15.38
N VAL A 190 15.05 -9.41 16.63
CA VAL A 190 16.33 -8.91 17.10
C VAL A 190 17.25 -10.13 17.07
N PRO A 191 18.37 -10.12 16.32
CA PRO A 191 19.34 -11.20 16.40
C PRO A 191 19.79 -11.30 17.86
N VAL A 192 19.51 -12.43 18.51
CA VAL A 192 20.06 -12.71 19.83
C VAL A 192 21.58 -12.78 19.64
N PRO A 193 22.39 -11.91 20.27
CA PRO A 193 23.84 -12.04 20.20
C PRO A 193 24.18 -13.42 20.74
N LEU A 194 24.89 -14.24 19.96
CA LEU A 194 25.44 -15.50 20.42
C LEU A 194 26.40 -15.16 21.57
N ALA A 195 25.93 -15.35 22.81
CA ALA A 195 26.77 -15.24 23.99
C ALA A 195 27.93 -16.21 23.85
N GLY A 196 29.14 -15.69 24.07
CA GLY A 196 30.39 -16.27 23.62
C GLY A 196 30.59 -17.73 23.98
N GLN A 197 30.97 -18.52 22.98
CA GLN A 197 31.70 -19.76 23.22
C GLN A 197 33.11 -19.36 23.69
N HIS A 198 33.34 -19.50 24.99
CA HIS A 198 34.68 -19.44 25.58
C HIS A 198 35.57 -20.50 24.91
N PRO A 199 36.79 -20.15 24.46
CA PRO A 199 37.76 -21.14 24.01
C PRO A 199 38.54 -21.67 25.21
N GLY A 200 38.68 -22.99 25.32
CA GLY A 200 39.60 -23.67 26.23
C GLY A 200 38.89 -24.75 27.06
N ALA A 201 39.38 -25.98 27.16
CA ALA A 201 40.63 -26.60 26.73
C ALA A 201 40.43 -28.15 26.86
N PRO A 202 41.48 -28.97 26.92
CA PRO A 202 42.06 -29.70 25.80
C PRO A 202 41.77 -31.21 25.82
N GLU A 203 42.10 -31.87 24.71
CA GLU A 203 42.26 -33.32 24.56
C GLU A 203 42.92 -33.99 25.77
N ARG A 204 42.35 -35.13 26.20
CA ARG A 204 43.12 -36.26 26.74
C ARG A 204 42.45 -37.60 26.40
N ASP A 205 43.28 -38.41 25.73
CA ASP A 205 43.36 -39.88 25.58
C ASP A 205 42.21 -40.66 24.94
#